data_AF-A0A7S3DS58-F1
#
_entry.id   AF-A0A7S3DS58-F1
#
_cell.length_a   1.000
_cell.length_b   1.000
_cell.length_c   1.000
_cell.angle_alpha   90.00
_cell.angle_beta   90.00
_cell.angle_gamma   90.00
#
_symmetry.space_group_name_H-M   'P 1'
#
loop_
_entity.id
_entity.type
_entity.pdbx_description
1 polymer ?
#
loop_
_entity_poly.entity_id
_entity_poly.type
_entity_poly.pdbx_seq_one_letter_code
_entity_poly.pdbx_strand_id
1 'polypeptide(L)'
;MKYHATTLIMRLYEHLASRNVSTSELDKLTLDPFSSAKRRQKQGETPTFMESTRESWNANLIAYLADYSLHQIILAAGYYVYVRDRQRKMHTNRDSNSEDSELHTGSLALSFMKKSTLLGISRFVCLSFASIGGGIGNIFYPGWGYMFGFNMGDGFGATVLDEFDLNDTPLQ
;
A
#
# COMPACT_ATOMS: atom_id res chain seq x y z
N MET A 1 -5.31 -4.81 -16.56
CA MET A 1 -3.86 -4.48 -16.49
C MET A 1 -3.37 -4.34 -15.05
N LYS A 2 -3.84 -3.35 -14.27
CA LYS A 2 -3.38 -3.11 -12.88
C LYS A 2 -3.48 -4.35 -11.98
N TYR A 3 -4.65 -5.00 -11.94
CA TYR A 3 -4.86 -6.21 -11.13
C TYR A 3 -3.86 -7.34 -11.43
N HIS A 4 -3.54 -7.59 -12.70
CA HIS A 4 -2.57 -8.62 -13.07
C HIS A 4 -1.13 -8.28 -12.64
N ALA A 5 -0.76 -6.99 -12.72
CA ALA A 5 0.54 -6.53 -12.26
C ALA A 5 0.66 -6.65 -10.73
N THR A 6 -0.38 -6.27 -9.99
CA THR A 6 -0.43 -6.43 -8.53
C THR A 6 -0.34 -7.90 -8.14
N THR A 7 -1.04 -8.81 -8.83
CA THR A 7 -0.91 -10.26 -8.57
C THR A 7 0.49 -10.79 -8.84
N LEU A 8 1.14 -10.37 -9.94
CA LEU A 8 2.52 -10.78 -10.24
C LEU A 8 3.51 -10.29 -9.16
N ILE A 9 3.33 -9.06 -8.69
CA ILE A 9 4.18 -8.50 -7.63
C ILE A 9 3.89 -9.18 -6.28
N MET A 10 2.63 -9.48 -5.96
CA MET A 10 2.30 -10.28 -4.77
C MET A 10 2.99 -11.65 -4.81
N ARG A 11 2.95 -12.34 -5.97
CA ARG A 11 3.68 -13.62 -6.15
C ARG A 11 5.20 -13.47 -6.01
N LEU A 12 5.76 -12.35 -6.48
CA LEU A 12 7.18 -12.05 -6.29
C LEU A 12 7.51 -11.83 -4.81
N TYR A 13 6.67 -11.12 -4.06
CA TYR A 13 6.84 -10.93 -2.63
C TYR A 13 6.68 -12.23 -1.84
N GLU A 14 5.71 -13.09 -2.18
CA GLU A 14 5.61 -14.44 -1.62
C GLU A 14 6.91 -15.23 -1.87
N HIS A 15 7.46 -15.16 -3.09
CA HIS A 15 8.71 -15.82 -3.44
C HIS A 15 9.90 -15.27 -2.66
N LEU A 16 10.01 -13.94 -2.54
CA LEU A 16 11.07 -13.29 -1.76
C LEU A 16 10.95 -13.60 -0.26
N ALA A 17 9.74 -13.59 0.29
CA ALA A 17 9.47 -13.94 1.68
C ALA A 17 9.84 -15.41 1.93
N SER A 18 9.51 -16.33 1.02
CA SER A 18 9.87 -17.76 1.14
C SER A 18 11.38 -18.02 1.24
N ARG A 19 12.22 -17.08 0.76
CA ARG A 19 13.68 -17.19 0.85
C ARG A 19 14.27 -16.54 2.10
N ASN A 20 13.64 -15.49 2.63
CA ASN A 20 14.19 -14.68 3.71
C ASN A 20 13.55 -14.96 5.08
N VAL A 21 12.37 -15.59 5.09
CA VAL A 21 11.51 -15.71 6.27
C VAL A 21 11.22 -17.18 6.53
N SER A 22 11.05 -17.54 7.81
CA SER A 22 10.73 -18.90 8.23
C SER A 22 9.37 -19.35 7.67
N THR A 23 9.20 -20.65 7.38
CA THR A 23 7.96 -21.19 6.79
C THR A 23 6.71 -20.88 7.64
N SER A 24 6.88 -20.80 8.96
CA SER A 24 5.78 -20.46 9.90
C SER A 24 5.37 -18.99 9.82
N GLU A 25 6.31 -18.09 9.56
CA GLU A 25 6.01 -16.66 9.39
C GLU A 25 5.43 -16.38 8.01
N LEU A 26 5.91 -17.08 6.97
CA LEU A 26 5.32 -17.03 5.63
C LEU A 26 3.84 -17.42 5.68
N ASP A 27 3.51 -18.51 6.37
CA ASP A 27 2.13 -18.98 6.51
C ASP A 27 1.24 -17.94 7.23
N LYS A 28 1.77 -17.21 8.21
CA LYS A 28 1.06 -16.10 8.89
C LYS A 28 0.84 -14.89 7.98
N LEU A 29 1.77 -14.64 7.07
CA LEU A 29 1.71 -13.53 6.09
C LEU A 29 0.76 -13.85 4.93
N THR A 30 0.59 -15.11 4.57
CA THR A 30 -0.32 -15.58 3.51
C THR A 30 -1.64 -16.13 4.04
N LEU A 31 -1.86 -16.08 5.35
CA LEU A 31 -3.05 -16.62 5.99
C LEU A 31 -4.27 -15.86 5.50
N ASP A 32 -5.25 -16.57 4.95
CA ASP A 32 -6.57 -15.98 4.64
C ASP A 32 -7.34 -15.74 5.96
N PRO A 33 -7.56 -14.48 6.37
CA PRO A 33 -8.23 -14.17 7.64
C PRO A 33 -9.68 -14.67 7.67
N PHE A 34 -10.36 -14.69 6.52
CA PHE A 34 -11.74 -15.17 6.43
C PHE A 34 -11.80 -16.68 6.68
N SER A 35 -10.95 -17.44 6.00
CA SER A 35 -10.87 -18.90 6.18
C SER A 35 -10.36 -19.28 7.57
N SER A 36 -9.40 -18.51 8.12
CA SER A 36 -8.92 -18.67 9.50
C SER A 36 -10.04 -18.47 10.53
N ALA A 37 -10.78 -17.36 10.41
CA ALA A 37 -11.92 -17.05 11.28
C ALA A 37 -13.00 -18.13 11.22
N LYS A 38 -13.34 -18.61 10.02
CA LYS A 38 -14.32 -19.68 9.83
C LYS A 38 -13.87 -21.02 10.41
N ARG A 39 -12.57 -21.32 10.39
CA ARG A 39 -12.00 -22.51 11.04
C ARG A 39 -12.10 -22.42 12.57
N ARG A 40 -11.73 -21.28 13.16
CA ARG A 40 -11.84 -21.06 14.61
C ARG A 40 -13.27 -21.12 15.10
N GLN A 41 -14.21 -20.56 14.34
CA GLN A 41 -15.64 -20.67 14.63
C GLN A 41 -16.10 -22.13 14.73
N LYS A 42 -15.64 -23.01 13.83
CA LYS A 42 -15.95 -24.45 13.88
C LYS A 42 -15.33 -25.17 15.08
N GLN A 43 -14.21 -24.65 15.59
CA GLN A 43 -13.51 -25.19 16.76
C GLN A 43 -14.04 -24.63 18.08
N GLY A 44 -14.95 -23.64 18.03
CA GLY A 44 -15.48 -22.97 19.23
C GLY A 44 -14.48 -22.00 19.87
N GLU A 45 -13.37 -21.68 19.20
CA GLU A 45 -12.37 -20.73 19.68
C GLU A 45 -12.82 -19.30 19.37
N THR A 46 -12.79 -18.43 20.38
CA THR A 46 -13.01 -17.00 20.20
C THR A 46 -11.66 -16.29 20.20
N PRO A 47 -11.23 -15.72 19.06
CA PRO A 47 -9.94 -15.05 18.99
C PRO A 47 -9.98 -13.75 19.77
N THR A 48 -8.87 -13.40 20.43
CA THR A 48 -8.77 -12.07 21.05
C THR A 48 -8.70 -10.97 20.00
N PHE A 49 -9.06 -9.75 20.40
CA PHE A 49 -9.00 -8.56 19.55
C PHE A 49 -7.60 -8.34 18.95
N MET A 50 -6.56 -8.48 19.79
CA MET A 50 -5.17 -8.31 19.36
C MET A 50 -4.75 -9.37 18.35
N GLU A 51 -5.14 -10.63 18.54
CA GLU A 51 -4.85 -11.71 17.60
C GLU A 51 -5.54 -11.48 16.25
N SER A 52 -6.84 -11.15 16.27
CA SER A 52 -7.59 -10.90 15.04
C SER A 52 -7.07 -9.68 14.27
N THR A 53 -6.70 -8.62 14.98
CA THR A 53 -6.12 -7.41 14.38
C THR A 53 -4.74 -7.71 13.78
N ARG A 54 -3.91 -8.48 14.47
CA ARG A 54 -2.58 -8.87 13.98
C ARG A 54 -2.65 -9.81 12.78
N GLU A 55 -3.57 -10.76 12.78
CA GLU A 55 -3.83 -11.63 11.64
C GLU A 55 -4.30 -10.82 10.43
N SER A 56 -5.23 -9.88 10.64
CA SER A 56 -5.66 -8.96 9.58
C SER A 56 -4.51 -8.12 9.03
N TRP A 57 -3.67 -7.59 9.92
CA TRP A 57 -2.52 -6.78 9.54
C TRP A 57 -1.54 -7.57 8.68
N ASN A 58 -1.13 -8.75 9.15
CA ASN A 58 -0.15 -9.59 8.45
C ASN A 58 -0.66 -10.05 7.07
N ALA A 59 -1.91 -10.48 6.99
CA ALA A 59 -2.49 -10.98 5.75
C ALA A 59 -2.57 -9.90 4.65
N ASN A 60 -2.78 -8.65 5.05
CA ASN A 60 -2.90 -7.53 4.12
C ASN A 60 -1.58 -6.78 3.90
N LEU A 61 -0.54 -7.07 4.69
CA LEU A 61 0.77 -6.41 4.58
C LEU A 61 1.45 -6.71 3.23
N ILE A 62 1.38 -7.96 2.75
CA ILE A 62 1.96 -8.31 1.43
C ILE A 62 1.23 -7.56 0.31
N ALA A 63 -0.10 -7.50 0.37
CA ALA A 63 -0.89 -6.77 -0.61
C ALA A 63 -0.54 -5.28 -0.61
N TYR A 64 -0.36 -4.67 0.57
CA TYR A 64 0.10 -3.29 0.73
C TYR A 64 1.49 -3.08 0.12
N LEU A 65 2.48 -3.92 0.46
CA LEU A 65 3.84 -3.81 -0.06
C LEU A 65 3.87 -3.99 -1.58
N ALA A 66 3.05 -4.90 -2.10
CA ALA A 66 2.92 -5.12 -3.53
C ALA A 66 2.34 -3.90 -4.26
N ASP A 67 1.26 -3.30 -3.72
CA ASP A 67 0.65 -2.11 -4.31
C ASP A 67 1.59 -0.89 -4.22
N TYR A 68 2.24 -0.70 -3.06
CA TYR A 68 3.23 0.36 -2.87
C TYR A 68 4.40 0.24 -3.85
N SER A 69 4.98 -0.96 -4.00
CA SER A 69 6.10 -1.18 -4.92
C SER A 69 5.69 -1.06 -6.38
N LEU A 70 4.48 -1.50 -6.75
CA LEU A 70 3.93 -1.24 -8.08
C LEU A 70 3.84 0.27 -8.33
N HIS A 71 3.39 1.03 -7.34
CA HIS A 71 3.31 2.49 -7.43
C HIS A 71 4.71 3.12 -7.63
N GLN A 72 5.71 2.68 -6.86
CA GLN A 72 7.10 3.13 -7.01
C GLN A 72 7.65 2.81 -8.40
N ILE A 73 7.39 1.62 -8.93
CA ILE A 73 7.83 1.21 -10.28
C ILE A 73 7.15 2.07 -11.36
N ILE A 74 5.85 2.30 -11.24
CA ILE A 74 5.09 3.14 -12.20
C ILE A 74 5.65 4.57 -12.19
N LEU A 75 5.91 5.14 -11.01
CA LEU A 75 6.50 6.47 -10.87
C LEU A 75 7.91 6.54 -11.44
N ALA A 76 8.77 5.57 -11.13
CA ALA A 76 10.12 5.50 -11.66
C ALA A 76 10.14 5.36 -13.19
N ALA A 77 9.26 4.52 -13.74
CA ALA A 77 9.12 4.34 -15.18
C ALA A 77 8.59 5.61 -15.86
N GLY A 78 7.59 6.28 -15.27
CA GLY A 78 7.06 7.56 -15.76
C GLY A 78 8.13 8.64 -15.78
N TYR A 79 8.93 8.74 -14.71
CA TYR A 79 10.06 9.65 -14.63
C TYR A 79 11.13 9.33 -15.68
N TYR A 80 11.48 8.05 -15.86
CA TYR A 80 12.44 7.62 -16.88
C TYR A 80 12.01 8.01 -18.30
N VAL A 81 10.75 7.78 -18.65
CA VAL A 81 10.20 8.18 -19.96
C VAL A 81 10.25 9.71 -20.12
N TYR A 82 9.87 10.46 -19.09
CA TYR A 82 9.95 11.93 -19.10
C TYR A 82 11.37 12.44 -19.34
N VAL A 83 12.36 11.90 -18.63
CA VAL A 83 13.78 12.28 -18.79
C VAL A 83 14.27 11.93 -20.20
N ARG A 84 13.92 10.74 -20.72
CA ARG A 84 14.30 10.32 -22.07
C ARG A 84 13.73 11.23 -23.16
N ASP A 85 12.46 11.60 -23.04
CA ASP A 85 11.82 12.53 -23.99
C ASP A 85 12.41 13.94 -23.88
N ARG A 86 12.81 14.36 -22.68
CA ARG A 86 13.50 15.65 -22.48
C ARG A 86 14.91 15.65 -23.07
N GLN A 87 15.68 14.57 -22.91
CA GLN A 87 17.00 14.44 -23.54
C GLN A 87 16.92 14.56 -25.07
N ARG A 88 15.88 13.97 -25.69
CA ARG A 88 15.63 14.13 -27.14
C ARG A 88 15.38 15.58 -27.55
N LYS A 89 14.61 16.33 -26.74
CA LYS A 89 14.34 17.76 -26.99
C LYS A 89 15.58 18.63 -26.78
N MET A 90 16.42 18.32 -25.78
CA MET A 90 17.67 19.03 -25.50
C MET A 90 18.70 18.88 -26.62
N HIS A 91 18.82 17.70 -27.23
CA HIS A 91 19.70 17.50 -28.39
C HIS A 91 19.29 18.33 -29.61
N THR A 92 18.03 18.77 -29.67
CA THR A 92 17.51 19.63 -30.76
C THR A 92 17.70 21.13 -30.46
N ASN A 93 17.80 21.53 -29.18
CA ASN A 93 17.86 22.94 -28.72
C ASN A 93 19.13 23.25 -27.90
N ARG A 94 20.32 22.94 -28.45
CA ARG A 94 21.58 22.78 -27.70
C ARG A 94 22.23 24.06 -27.11
N ASP A 95 21.67 25.25 -27.26
CA ASP A 95 22.43 26.50 -27.07
C ASP A 95 22.05 27.42 -25.89
N SER A 96 21.14 27.07 -24.97
CA SER A 96 20.90 27.92 -23.78
C SER A 96 20.16 27.21 -22.64
N ASN A 97 20.67 27.34 -21.41
CA ASN A 97 20.06 26.94 -20.12
C ASN A 97 20.34 25.53 -19.55
N SER A 98 21.61 25.23 -19.26
CA SER A 98 22.01 24.05 -18.48
C SER A 98 21.69 24.16 -16.97
N GLU A 99 21.76 25.35 -16.36
CA GLU A 99 21.62 25.51 -14.89
C GLU A 99 20.16 25.51 -14.40
N ASP A 100 19.24 26.19 -15.09
CA ASP A 100 17.79 26.16 -14.76
C ASP A 100 17.18 24.75 -14.90
N SER A 101 17.79 23.92 -15.73
CA SER A 101 17.27 22.59 -16.06
C SER A 101 17.51 21.55 -14.97
N GLU A 102 18.63 21.62 -14.24
CA GLU A 102 18.90 20.73 -13.10
C GLU A 102 18.01 21.08 -11.90
N LEU A 103 17.87 22.37 -11.57
CA LEU A 103 17.01 22.82 -10.47
C LEU A 103 15.54 22.44 -10.70
N HIS A 104 15.04 22.55 -11.93
CA HIS A 104 13.68 22.13 -12.25
C HIS A 104 13.49 20.61 -12.13
N THR A 105 14.51 19.81 -12.50
CA THR A 105 14.46 18.34 -12.40
C THR A 105 14.49 17.88 -10.94
N GLY A 106 15.31 18.51 -10.11
CA GLY A 106 15.37 18.24 -8.66
C GLY A 106 14.07 18.61 -7.94
N SER A 107 13.48 19.77 -8.25
CA SER A 107 12.17 20.18 -7.73
C SER A 107 11.06 19.22 -8.12
N LEU A 108 11.07 18.74 -9.37
CA LEU A 108 10.10 17.77 -9.87
C LEU A 108 10.25 16.41 -9.16
N ALA A 109 11.47 15.90 -9.03
CA ALA A 109 11.77 14.67 -8.30
C ALA A 109 11.34 14.76 -6.82
N LEU A 110 11.61 15.88 -6.15
CA LEU A 110 11.16 16.13 -4.78
C LEU A 110 9.64 16.16 -4.67
N SER A 111 8.94 16.82 -5.61
CA SER A 111 7.48 16.85 -5.64
C SER A 111 6.88 15.45 -5.81
N PHE A 112 7.51 14.61 -6.64
CA PHE A 112 7.11 13.21 -6.83
C PHE A 112 7.38 12.34 -5.61
N MET A 113 8.57 12.48 -5.00
CA MET A 113 8.87 11.79 -3.74
C MET A 113 7.88 12.19 -2.65
N LYS A 114 7.57 13.48 -2.51
CA LYS A 114 6.58 13.95 -1.53
C LYS A 114 5.21 13.30 -1.77
N LYS A 115 4.70 13.31 -3.01
CA LYS A 115 3.43 12.68 -3.36
C LYS A 115 3.44 11.17 -3.11
N SER A 116 4.55 10.50 -3.43
CA SER A 116 4.67 9.06 -3.25
C SER A 116 4.75 8.65 -1.79
N THR A 117 5.49 9.41 -0.97
CA THR A 117 5.58 9.19 0.48
C THR A 117 4.23 9.44 1.14
N LEU A 118 3.54 10.52 0.74
CA LEU A 118 2.20 10.84 1.23
C LEU A 118 1.21 9.69 0.92
N LEU A 119 1.23 9.19 -0.31
CA LEU A 119 0.39 8.05 -0.70
C LEU A 119 0.72 6.78 0.10
N GLY A 120 2.01 6.51 0.34
CA GLY A 120 2.44 5.38 1.17
C GLY A 120 1.92 5.50 2.60
N ILE A 121 2.08 6.67 3.22
CA ILE A 121 1.57 6.95 4.57
C ILE A 121 0.05 6.81 4.62
N SER A 122 -0.65 7.39 3.64
CA SER A 122 -2.11 7.28 3.49
C SER A 122 -2.55 5.81 3.47
N ARG A 123 -1.95 5.00 2.62
CA ARG A 123 -2.28 3.57 2.52
C ARG A 123 -1.94 2.78 3.79
N PHE A 124 -0.87 3.15 4.49
CA PHE A 124 -0.49 2.55 5.77
C PHE A 124 -1.50 2.85 6.88
N VAL A 125 -2.00 4.09 6.92
CA VAL A 125 -3.05 4.51 7.85
C VAL A 125 -4.35 3.77 7.55
N CYS A 126 -4.78 3.71 6.29
CA CYS A 126 -5.92 2.91 5.85
C CYS A 126 -5.79 1.44 6.28
N LEU A 127 -4.63 0.81 6.04
CA LEU A 127 -4.37 -0.57 6.48
C LEU A 127 -4.51 -0.76 7.99
N SER A 128 -4.12 0.25 8.78
CA SER A 128 -4.22 0.23 10.24
C SER A 128 -5.68 0.25 10.69
N PHE A 129 -6.46 1.19 10.17
CA PHE A 129 -7.89 1.28 10.47
C PHE A 129 -8.66 0.06 9.95
N ALA A 130 -8.36 -0.41 8.74
CA ALA A 130 -8.94 -1.61 8.16
C ALA A 130 -8.62 -2.85 9.01
N SER A 131 -7.40 -2.97 9.53
CA SER A 131 -7.02 -4.09 10.39
C SER A 131 -7.72 -4.07 11.75
N ILE A 132 -7.87 -2.89 12.35
CA ILE A 132 -8.64 -2.69 13.58
C ILE A 132 -10.12 -3.04 13.33
N GLY A 133 -10.70 -2.50 12.26
CA GLY A 133 -12.08 -2.76 11.88
C GLY A 133 -12.33 -4.24 11.61
N GLY A 134 -11.44 -4.90 10.87
CA GLY A 134 -11.48 -6.35 10.61
C GLY A 134 -11.36 -7.16 11.90
N GLY A 135 -10.48 -6.75 12.82
CA GLY A 135 -10.33 -7.36 14.14
C GLY A 135 -11.60 -7.25 14.99
N ILE A 136 -12.22 -6.07 15.05
CA ILE A 136 -13.50 -5.83 15.74
C ILE A 136 -14.60 -6.68 15.10
N GLY A 137 -14.74 -6.62 13.77
CA GLY A 137 -15.75 -7.35 13.04
C GLY A 137 -15.64 -8.86 13.20
N ASN A 138 -14.42 -9.38 13.29
CA ASN A 138 -14.16 -10.80 13.51
C ASN A 138 -14.60 -11.29 14.91
N ILE A 139 -14.58 -10.42 15.93
CA ILE A 139 -15.08 -10.76 17.27
C ILE A 139 -16.60 -10.91 17.27
N PHE A 140 -17.30 -9.97 16.63
CA PHE A 140 -18.76 -9.98 16.62
C PHE A 140 -19.33 -11.07 15.72
N TYR A 141 -18.75 -11.24 14.54
CA TYR A 141 -19.21 -12.22 13.57
C TYR A 141 -18.03 -12.82 12.80
N PRO A 142 -17.44 -13.93 13.29
CA PRO A 142 -16.32 -14.58 12.64
C PRO A 142 -16.60 -14.88 11.16
N GLY A 143 -15.65 -14.56 10.28
CA GLY A 143 -15.81 -14.70 8.84
C GLY A 143 -16.39 -13.44 8.19
N TRP A 144 -17.71 -13.31 8.06
CA TRP A 144 -18.27 -12.15 7.32
C TRP A 144 -18.09 -10.82 8.05
N GLY A 145 -18.07 -10.82 9.38
CA GLY A 145 -17.83 -9.63 10.17
C GLY A 145 -16.43 -9.07 9.95
N TYR A 146 -15.43 -9.93 9.74
CA TYR A 146 -14.10 -9.51 9.29
C TYR A 146 -14.19 -8.68 8.00
N MET A 147 -14.86 -9.19 6.97
CA MET A 147 -14.98 -8.50 5.68
C MET A 147 -15.67 -7.15 5.84
N PHE A 148 -16.78 -7.11 6.59
CA PHE A 148 -17.53 -5.88 6.82
C PHE A 148 -16.70 -4.86 7.61
N GLY A 149 -16.11 -5.30 8.72
CA GLY A 149 -15.29 -4.45 9.59
C GLY A 149 -14.03 -3.94 8.87
N PHE A 150 -13.40 -4.76 8.04
CA PHE A 150 -12.23 -4.36 7.26
C PHE A 150 -12.57 -3.23 6.28
N ASN A 151 -13.66 -3.39 5.50
CA ASN A 151 -14.12 -2.35 4.58
C ASN A 151 -14.56 -1.07 5.32
N MET A 152 -15.21 -1.21 6.47
CA MET A 152 -15.61 -0.07 7.28
C MET A 152 -14.40 0.70 7.82
N GLY A 153 -13.39 -0.03 8.31
CA GLY A 153 -12.14 0.55 8.78
C GLY A 153 -11.35 1.24 7.66
N ASP A 154 -11.28 0.63 6.48
CA ASP A 154 -10.63 1.23 5.31
C ASP A 154 -11.30 2.55 4.91
N GLY A 155 -12.64 2.57 4.85
CA GLY A 155 -13.41 3.79 4.59
C GLY A 155 -13.20 4.87 5.65
N PHE A 156 -13.11 4.50 6.93
CA PHE A 156 -12.81 5.44 8.01
C PHE A 156 -11.40 6.03 7.88
N GLY A 157 -10.41 5.18 7.56
CA GLY A 157 -9.05 5.62 7.31
C GLY A 157 -8.96 6.61 6.15
N ALA A 158 -9.70 6.36 5.07
CA ALA A 158 -9.78 7.27 3.92
C ALA A 158 -10.35 8.64 4.32
N THR A 159 -11.47 8.67 5.05
CA THR A 159 -12.06 9.94 5.52
C THR A 159 -11.12 10.73 6.43
N VAL A 160 -10.44 10.05 7.36
CA VAL A 160 -9.46 10.71 8.25
C VAL A 160 -8.33 11.33 7.44
N LEU A 161 -7.85 10.64 6.42
CA LEU A 161 -6.77 11.14 5.57
C LEU A 161 -7.21 12.29 4.67
N ASP A 162 -8.45 12.26 4.17
CA ASP A 162 -9.03 13.36 3.38
C ASP A 162 -9.09 14.65 4.23
N GLU A 163 -9.44 14.57 5.51
CA GLU A 163 -9.41 15.72 6.43
C GLU A 163 -7.99 16.25 6.68
N PHE A 164 -6.99 15.36 6.74
CA PHE A 164 -5.58 15.76 6.88
C PHE A 164 -5.05 16.45 5.61
N ASP A 165 -5.38 15.93 4.42
CA ASP A 165 -4.91 16.50 3.14
C ASP A 165 -5.53 17.89 2.89
N LEU A 166 -6.78 18.12 3.34
CA LEU A 166 -7.45 19.42 3.29
C LEU A 166 -6.83 20.49 4.21
N ASN A 167 -6.22 20.07 5.32
CA ASN A 167 -5.56 21.01 6.26
C ASN A 167 -4.15 21.44 5.80
N ASP A 168 -3.53 20.68 4.89
CA ASP A 168 -2.18 20.94 4.37
C ASP A 168 -2.16 21.70 3.02
N THR A 169 -3.33 22.06 2.47
CA THR A 169 -3.40 23.03 1.37
C THR A 169 -3.32 24.46 1.91
N PRO A 170 -2.19 25.18 1.75
CA PRO A 170 -2.21 26.62 1.98
C PRO A 170 -3.19 27.25 0.99
N LEU A 171 -4.16 27.99 1.53
CA LEU A 171 -4.96 28.96 0.78
C LEU A 171 -4.02 29.77 -0.14
N GLN A 172 -4.12 29.52 -1.45
CA GLN A 172 -3.66 30.46 -2.47
C GLN A 172 -4.70 31.56 -2.64
#